data_AF-A0A839ZX65-F1
#
_entry.id   AF-A0A839ZX65-F1
#
_cell.length_a   1.000
_cell.length_b   1.000
_cell.length_c   1.000
_cell.angle_alpha   90.00
_cell.angle_beta   90.00
_cell.angle_gamma   90.00
#
_symmetry.space_group_name_H-M   'P 1'
#
loop_
_entity.id
_entity.type
_entity.pdbx_description
1 polymer ?
#
loop_
_entity_poly.entity_id
_entity_poly.type
_entity_poly.pdbx_seq_one_letter_code
_entity_poly.pdbx_strand_id
1 'polypeptide(L)'
;MSAAARVTPFRRSYADPMFLFAARRPMAPASAQMIDEVITHADVAVRMSGQRLKLRLSAGMIEQLQAQGKLGEDAWRLADLTVIWDEAEGQVHTVRDDARLRDAADSWADWDALFDEESFRPVSAAA
;
A
#
# COMPACT_ATOMS: atom_id res chain seq x y z
N MET A 1 1.72 -12.39 -54.72
CA MET A 1 2.59 -13.06 -53.72
C MET A 1 2.34 -12.39 -52.39
N SER A 2 1.66 -13.07 -51.46
CA SER A 2 1.28 -12.49 -50.17
C SER A 2 2.53 -12.43 -49.27
N ALA A 3 2.91 -11.24 -48.83
CA ALA A 3 4.00 -11.06 -47.88
C ALA A 3 3.58 -11.65 -46.54
N ALA A 4 4.14 -12.81 -46.19
CA ALA A 4 3.93 -13.40 -44.88
C ALA A 4 4.41 -12.41 -43.82
N ALA A 5 3.49 -11.90 -43.01
CA ALA A 5 3.81 -11.02 -41.89
C ALA A 5 4.78 -11.78 -40.97
N ARG A 6 6.03 -11.32 -40.93
CA ARG A 6 7.03 -11.86 -40.00
C ARG A 6 6.57 -11.51 -38.59
N VAL A 7 6.08 -12.51 -37.85
CA VAL A 7 5.77 -12.37 -36.44
C VAL A 7 7.10 -12.26 -35.71
N THR A 8 7.49 -11.04 -35.34
CA THR A 8 8.66 -10.81 -34.51
C THR A 8 8.33 -11.24 -33.08
N PRO A 9 9.05 -12.22 -32.50
CA PRO A 9 8.84 -12.56 -31.10
C PRO A 9 9.38 -11.42 -30.22
N PHE A 10 8.55 -10.97 -29.28
CA PHE A 10 8.97 -10.07 -28.20
C PHE A 10 9.40 -10.91 -26.99
N ARG A 11 10.27 -10.35 -26.14
CA ARG A 11 10.69 -10.99 -24.90
C ARG A 11 9.48 -11.06 -23.96
N ARG A 12 9.18 -12.24 -23.40
CA ARG A 12 8.16 -12.35 -22.34
C ARG A 12 8.73 -11.73 -21.05
N SER A 13 8.18 -10.60 -20.63
CA SER A 13 8.34 -10.10 -19.26
C SER A 13 7.76 -11.13 -18.30
N TYR A 14 8.56 -11.51 -17.32
CA TYR A 14 8.35 -12.62 -16.40
C TYR A 14 7.43 -12.20 -15.25
N ALA A 15 6.21 -11.81 -15.56
CA ALA A 15 5.15 -11.76 -14.56
C ALA A 15 4.12 -12.83 -14.92
N ASP A 16 4.01 -13.82 -14.05
CA ASP A 16 3.06 -14.92 -14.23
C ASP A 16 1.64 -14.34 -14.28
N PRO A 17 0.92 -14.42 -15.41
CA PRO A 17 -0.42 -13.83 -15.57
C PRO A 17 -1.44 -14.39 -14.56
N MET A 18 -1.08 -15.40 -13.78
CA MET A 18 -1.87 -15.86 -12.65
C MET A 18 -2.23 -14.76 -11.64
N PHE A 19 -1.46 -13.66 -11.52
CA PHE A 19 -1.85 -12.55 -10.63
C PHE A 19 -3.19 -11.88 -11.04
N LEU A 20 -3.57 -11.97 -12.32
CA LEU A 20 -4.83 -11.48 -12.88
C LEU A 20 -6.06 -12.23 -12.33
N PHE A 21 -5.86 -13.49 -11.94
CA PHE A 21 -6.91 -14.40 -11.50
C PHE A 21 -6.78 -14.79 -10.02
N ALA A 22 -5.74 -14.29 -9.35
CA ALA A 22 -5.58 -14.45 -7.91
C ALA A 22 -6.69 -13.66 -7.21
N ALA A 23 -7.73 -14.35 -6.75
CA ALA A 23 -8.71 -13.77 -5.83
C ALA A 23 -7.98 -13.41 -4.52
N ARG A 24 -7.53 -12.15 -4.41
CA ARG A 24 -6.82 -11.66 -3.22
C ARG A 24 -7.72 -11.82 -2.01
N ARG A 25 -7.13 -12.29 -0.90
CA ARG A 25 -7.82 -12.40 0.38
C ARG A 25 -8.33 -11.01 0.77
N PRO A 26 -9.62 -10.84 1.11
CA PRO A 26 -10.13 -9.54 1.54
C PRO A 26 -9.31 -9.04 2.72
N MET A 27 -8.76 -7.83 2.60
CA MET A 27 -8.03 -7.24 3.73
C MET A 27 -9.00 -6.99 4.89
N ALA A 28 -8.69 -7.65 6.01
CA ALA A 28 -9.41 -7.49 7.26
C ALA A 28 -9.42 -6.01 7.67
N PRO A 29 -10.49 -5.48 8.26
CA PRO A 29 -10.50 -4.10 8.77
C PRO A 29 -9.46 -3.90 9.88
N ALA A 30 -9.12 -2.64 10.18
CA ALA A 30 -8.29 -2.29 11.33
C ALA A 30 -8.89 -2.85 12.63
N SER A 31 -8.04 -3.43 13.48
CA SER A 31 -8.47 -3.93 14.79
C SER A 31 -8.50 -2.79 15.82
N ALA A 32 -9.19 -3.02 16.95
CA ALA A 32 -9.19 -2.07 18.07
C ALA A 32 -7.76 -1.83 18.60
N GLN A 33 -6.96 -2.89 18.70
CA GLN A 33 -5.56 -2.79 19.13
C GLN A 33 -4.74 -1.85 18.24
N MET A 34 -4.91 -1.93 16.92
CA MET A 34 -4.19 -1.04 16.00
C MET A 34 -4.59 0.43 16.19
N ILE A 35 -5.87 0.68 16.47
CA ILE A 35 -6.38 2.03 16.75
C ILE A 35 -5.77 2.56 18.05
N ASP A 36 -5.73 1.74 19.10
CA ASP A 36 -5.12 2.08 20.40
C ASP A 36 -3.62 2.36 20.25
N GLU A 37 -2.90 1.58 19.45
CA GLU A 37 -1.48 1.79 19.14
C GLU A 37 -1.24 3.14 18.45
N VAL A 38 -2.08 3.52 17.48
CA VAL A 38 -2.01 4.84 16.83
C VAL A 38 -2.30 5.95 17.83
N ILE A 39 -3.32 5.83 18.66
CA ILE A 39 -3.65 6.86 19.67
C ILE A 39 -2.51 7.03 20.68
N THR A 40 -1.89 5.92 21.09
CA THR A 40 -0.85 5.91 22.13
C THR A 40 0.49 6.43 21.62
N HIS A 41 0.82 6.13 20.36
CA HIS A 41 2.17 6.35 19.84
C HIS A 41 2.28 7.35 18.70
N ALA A 42 1.17 7.94 18.23
CA ALA A 42 1.18 8.92 17.14
C ALA A 42 2.23 10.01 17.36
N ASP A 43 3.19 10.08 16.44
CA ASP A 43 4.18 11.14 16.34
C ASP A 43 3.67 12.31 15.50
N VAL A 44 2.69 12.05 14.63
CA VAL A 44 2.03 13.08 13.82
C VAL A 44 0.66 13.37 14.42
N ALA A 45 0.52 14.57 14.99
CA ALA A 45 -0.72 15.10 15.54
C ALA A 45 -1.04 16.47 14.93
N VAL A 46 -2.06 16.53 14.07
CA VAL A 46 -2.45 17.75 13.36
C VAL A 46 -3.82 18.22 13.82
N ARG A 47 -3.90 19.43 14.38
CA ARG A 47 -5.17 20.05 14.80
C ARG A 47 -6.05 20.33 13.58
N MET A 48 -7.33 20.04 13.73
CA MET A 48 -8.38 20.32 12.74
C MET A 48 -9.41 21.27 13.33
N SER A 49 -10.31 21.79 12.49
CA SER A 49 -11.46 22.56 12.95
C SER A 49 -12.37 21.71 13.84
N GLY A 50 -13.02 22.33 14.83
CA GLY A 50 -14.02 21.66 15.68
C GLY A 50 -13.42 20.76 16.77
N GLN A 51 -12.28 21.16 17.37
CA GLN A 51 -11.63 20.43 18.48
C GLN A 51 -11.26 18.98 18.13
N ARG A 52 -10.89 18.76 16.87
CA ARG A 52 -10.46 17.45 16.37
C ARG A 52 -8.96 17.41 16.17
N LEU A 53 -8.40 16.22 16.36
CA LEU A 53 -6.99 15.94 16.15
C LEU A 53 -6.85 14.79 15.17
N LYS A 54 -6.08 15.00 14.11
CA LYS A 54 -5.67 13.94 13.19
C LYS A 54 -4.38 13.30 13.71
N LEU A 55 -4.46 12.03 14.05
CA LEU A 55 -3.36 11.21 14.56
C LEU A 55 -2.89 10.22 13.49
N ARG A 56 -1.57 10.13 13.34
CA ARG A 56 -0.89 9.15 12.47
C ARG A 56 0.45 8.74 13.06
N LEU A 57 0.91 7.56 12.64
CA LEU A 57 2.28 7.09 12.84
C LEU A 57 3.08 7.25 11.55
N SER A 58 4.26 7.85 11.63
CA SER A 58 5.24 7.81 10.54
C SER A 58 5.96 6.47 10.49
N ALA A 59 6.50 6.12 9.31
CA ALA A 59 7.31 4.90 9.16
C ALA A 59 8.50 4.89 10.12
N GLY A 60 9.20 6.02 10.28
CA GLY A 60 10.33 6.12 11.19
C GLY A 60 9.95 5.90 12.66
N MET A 61 8.76 6.39 13.08
CA MET A 61 8.27 6.12 14.43
C MET A 61 7.92 4.64 14.63
N ILE A 62 7.33 3.99 13.62
CA ILE A 62 7.06 2.54 13.67
C ILE A 62 8.36 1.74 13.81
N GLU A 63 9.36 2.02 12.98
CA GLU A 63 10.68 1.39 13.06
C GLU A 63 11.32 1.58 14.44
N GLN A 64 11.25 2.80 14.99
CA GLN A 64 11.77 3.11 16.31
C GLN A 64 11.04 2.31 17.42
N LEU A 65 9.72 2.18 17.33
CA LEU A 65 8.93 1.45 18.33
C LEU A 65 9.12 -0.07 18.20
N GLN A 66 9.32 -0.59 16.99
CA GLN A 66 9.71 -1.98 16.76
C GLN A 66 11.09 -2.28 17.36
N ALA A 67 12.07 -1.39 17.15
CA ALA A 67 13.40 -1.52 17.75
C ALA A 67 13.36 -1.50 19.30
N GLN A 68 12.36 -0.85 19.88
CA GLN A 68 12.10 -0.83 21.33
C GLN A 68 11.28 -2.04 21.82
N GLY A 69 10.83 -2.92 20.94
CA GLY A 69 9.98 -4.06 21.26
C GLY A 69 8.55 -3.68 21.67
N LYS A 70 8.09 -2.47 21.33
CA LYS A 70 6.74 -1.98 21.67
C LYS A 70 5.69 -2.35 20.62
N LEU A 71 6.13 -2.57 19.38
CA LEU A 71 5.29 -2.97 18.27
C LEU A 71 5.83 -4.28 17.66
N GLY A 72 4.93 -5.10 17.12
CA GLY A 72 5.29 -6.32 16.40
C GLY A 72 5.84 -6.05 14.99
N GLU A 73 6.39 -7.08 14.34
CA GLU A 73 6.96 -6.97 12.98
C GLU A 73 5.92 -6.56 11.92
N ASP A 74 4.64 -6.90 12.13
CA ASP A 74 3.53 -6.56 11.23
C ASP A 74 2.96 -5.13 11.43
N ALA A 75 3.61 -4.31 12.27
CA ALA A 75 3.14 -2.97 12.61
C ALA A 75 3.29 -1.93 11.48
N TRP A 76 3.93 -2.29 10.36
CA TRP A 76 4.01 -1.43 9.17
C TRP A 76 2.62 -0.94 8.72
N ARG A 77 1.57 -1.74 8.96
CA ARG A 77 0.18 -1.41 8.62
C ARG A 77 -0.35 -0.19 9.38
N LEU A 78 0.23 0.15 10.52
CA LEU A 78 -0.17 1.34 11.28
C LEU A 78 0.11 2.65 10.53
N ALA A 79 1.05 2.66 9.57
CA ALA A 79 1.33 3.83 8.74
C ALA A 79 0.15 4.20 7.81
N ASP A 80 -0.65 3.19 7.45
CA ASP A 80 -1.85 3.33 6.62
C ASP A 80 -3.06 3.81 7.42
N LEU A 81 -2.98 3.84 8.75
CA LEU A 81 -4.07 4.30 9.61
C LEU A 81 -4.02 5.81 9.84
N THR A 82 -5.19 6.41 9.78
CA THR A 82 -5.45 7.76 10.26
C THR A 82 -6.61 7.71 11.24
N VAL A 83 -6.37 8.17 12.48
CA VAL A 83 -7.40 8.29 13.50
C VAL A 83 -7.76 9.76 13.67
N ILE A 84 -9.05 10.09 13.57
CA ILE A 84 -9.57 11.40 13.92
C ILE A 84 -10.12 11.29 15.33
N TRP A 85 -9.46 11.98 16.24
CA TRP A 85 -9.79 12.05 17.65
C TRP A 85 -10.60 13.32 17.94
N ASP A 86 -11.69 13.18 18.70
CA ASP A 86 -12.43 14.29 19.26
C ASP A 86 -11.87 14.61 20.64
N GLU A 87 -11.24 15.78 20.78
CA GLU A 87 -10.62 16.18 22.05
C GLU A 87 -11.63 16.65 23.08
N ALA A 88 -12.82 17.09 22.66
CA ALA A 88 -13.86 17.55 23.56
C ALA A 88 -14.53 16.37 24.28
N GLU A 89 -14.84 15.32 23.50
CA GLU A 89 -15.51 14.12 24.01
C GLU A 89 -14.53 13.05 24.49
N GLY A 90 -13.25 13.14 24.10
CA GLY A 90 -12.24 12.15 24.44
C GLY A 90 -12.50 10.81 23.76
N GLN A 91 -12.92 10.84 22.50
CA GLN A 91 -13.36 9.67 21.75
C GLN A 91 -12.83 9.66 20.32
N VAL A 92 -12.80 8.47 19.72
CA VAL A 92 -12.53 8.32 18.29
C VAL A 92 -13.74 8.78 17.50
N HIS A 93 -13.57 9.83 16.69
CA HIS A 93 -14.60 10.32 15.78
C HIS A 93 -14.67 9.48 14.49
N THR A 94 -13.52 9.15 13.89
CA THR A 94 -13.45 8.38 12.64
C THR A 94 -12.09 7.69 12.51
N VAL A 95 -12.09 6.49 11.95
CA VAL A 95 -10.87 5.77 11.57
C VAL A 95 -10.86 5.59 10.06
N ARG A 96 -9.74 5.96 9.43
CA ARG A 96 -9.50 5.73 8.01
C ARG A 96 -8.34 4.75 7.87
N ASP A 97 -8.57 3.70 7.10
CA ASP A 97 -7.60 2.65 6.79
C ASP A 97 -7.29 2.71 5.28
N ASP A 98 -6.14 3.30 4.96
CA ASP A 98 -5.67 3.46 3.57
C ASP A 98 -4.93 2.22 3.06
N ALA A 99 -4.83 1.13 3.84
CA ALA A 99 -4.11 -0.06 3.40
C ALA A 99 -4.73 -0.61 2.11
N ARG A 100 -6.07 -0.53 1.97
CA ARG A 100 -6.78 -0.97 0.75
C ARG A 100 -6.43 -0.11 -0.45
N LEU A 101 -6.20 1.18 -0.23
CA LEU A 101 -5.80 2.08 -1.29
C LEU A 101 -4.37 1.77 -1.75
N ARG A 102 -3.46 1.47 -0.80
CA ARG A 102 -2.10 1.03 -1.11
C ARG A 102 -2.08 -0.30 -1.86
N ASP A 103 -2.85 -1.30 -1.42
CA ASP A 103 -2.98 -2.59 -2.10
C ASP A 103 -3.48 -2.44 -3.56
N ALA A 104 -4.44 -1.51 -3.78
CA ALA A 104 -4.91 -1.19 -5.12
C ALA A 104 -3.86 -0.45 -5.97
N ALA A 105 -3.07 0.44 -5.36
CA ALA A 105 -1.98 1.14 -6.04
C ALA A 105 -0.85 0.19 -6.44
N ASP A 106 -0.44 -0.73 -5.56
CA ASP A 106 0.56 -1.75 -5.83
C ASP A 106 0.11 -2.65 -6.99
N SER A 107 -1.17 -3.05 -7.00
CA SER A 107 -1.76 -3.81 -8.11
C SER A 107 -1.69 -3.06 -9.45
N TRP A 108 -2.00 -1.77 -9.46
CA TRP A 108 -1.90 -0.97 -10.67
C TRP A 108 -0.46 -0.86 -11.17
N ALA A 109 0.51 -0.72 -10.26
CA ALA A 109 1.93 -0.70 -10.60
C ALA A 109 2.41 -2.04 -11.20
N ASP A 110 1.98 -3.18 -10.64
CA ASP A 110 2.28 -4.51 -11.19
C ASP A 110 1.74 -4.66 -12.62
N TRP A 111 0.54 -4.13 -12.88
CA TRP A 111 -0.05 -4.10 -14.20
C TRP A 111 0.70 -3.22 -15.18
N ASP A 112 1.10 -2.01 -14.77
CA ASP A 112 1.84 -1.07 -15.62
C ASP A 112 3.22 -1.63 -16.00
N ALA A 113 3.88 -2.34 -15.07
CA ALA A 113 5.15 -3.01 -15.31
C ALA A 113 5.10 -4.08 -16.42
N LEU A 114 3.94 -4.66 -16.72
CA LEU A 114 3.79 -5.58 -17.86
C LEU A 114 3.95 -4.91 -19.22
N PHE A 115 3.74 -3.60 -19.29
CA PHE A 115 3.69 -2.83 -20.52
C PHE A 115 4.81 -1.79 -20.60
N ASP A 116 5.95 -2.05 -19.94
CA ASP A 116 7.12 -1.19 -20.02
C ASP A 116 7.81 -1.25 -21.40
N GLU A 117 8.68 -0.26 -21.67
CA GLU A 117 9.38 -0.15 -22.97
C GLU A 117 10.28 -1.37 -23.25
N GLU A 118 10.75 -2.06 -22.21
CA GLU A 118 11.55 -3.28 -22.33
C GLU A 118 10.71 -4.48 -22.79
N SER A 119 9.44 -4.57 -22.37
CA SER A 119 8.48 -5.60 -22.80
C SER A 119 8.20 -5.56 -24.31
N PHE A 120 8.38 -4.40 -24.95
CA PHE A 120 8.24 -4.22 -26.39
C PHE A 120 9.56 -4.29 -27.17
N ARG A 121 10.67 -4.72 -26.54
CA ARG A 121 11.94 -4.91 -27.27
C ARG A 121 11.90 -6.20 -28.11
N PRO A 122 12.08 -6.10 -29.44
CA PRO A 122 12.13 -7.28 -30.30
C PRO A 122 13.38 -8.11 -29.99
N VAL A 123 13.21 -9.43 -29.92
CA VAL A 123 14.31 -10.38 -29.60
C VAL A 123 15.48 -10.28 -30.60
N SER A 124 15.24 -9.75 -31.80
CA SER A 124 16.24 -9.59 -32.85
C SER A 124 17.18 -8.38 -32.71
N ALA A 125 17.01 -7.51 -31.70
CA ALA A 125 17.87 -6.33 -31.51
C ALA A 125 19.16 -6.61 -30.71
N ALA A 126 19.41 -7.87 -30.32
CA ALA A 126 20.64 -8.30 -29.67
C ALA A 126 21.58 -8.98 -30.70
N ALA A 127 22.11 -8.20 -31.63
CA ALA A 127 23.30 -8.52 -32.43
C ALA A 127 23.94 -7.23 -32.95
#